data_AF-L9VFU2-F1
#
_entry.id   AF-L9VFU2-F1
#
_cell.length_a   1.000
_cell.length_b   1.000
_cell.length_c   1.000
_cell.angle_alpha   90.00
_cell.angle_beta   90.00
_cell.angle_gamma   90.00
#
_symmetry.space_group_name_H-M   'P 1'
#
loop_
_entity.id
_entity.type
_entity.pdbx_description
1 polymer ?
#
loop_
_entity_poly.entity_id
_entity_poly.type
_entity_poly.pdbx_seq_one_letter_code
_entity_poly.pdbx_strand_id
1 'polypeptide(L)' 'MDIQQVLVCPSVQITEATNDRLEELQAAIRRETGRDVPKRELLERIVEDACESKEAVIELFSDDHDP' A
#
# COMPACT_ATOMS: atom_id res chain seq x y z
N MET A 1 -7.38 -31.14 13.55
CA MET A 1 -8.20 -29.96 13.23
C MET A 1 -7.24 -28.83 12.96
N ASP A 2 -7.00 -28.57 11.69
CA ASP A 2 -6.23 -27.43 11.23
C ASP A 2 -7.05 -26.16 11.49
N ILE A 3 -6.73 -25.50 12.59
CA ILE A 3 -7.10 -24.10 12.79
C ILE A 3 -6.32 -23.29 11.75
N GLN A 4 -6.93 -23.07 10.59
CA GLN A 4 -6.55 -21.96 9.73
C GLN A 4 -6.65 -20.71 10.60
N GLN A 5 -5.51 -20.25 11.14
CA GLN A 5 -5.41 -18.91 11.67
C GLN A 5 -5.73 -17.99 10.50
N VAL A 6 -6.97 -17.50 10.48
CA VAL A 6 -7.28 -16.28 9.76
C VAL A 6 -6.45 -15.21 10.45
N LEU A 7 -5.34 -14.81 9.83
CA LEU A 7 -4.52 -13.72 10.33
C LEU A 7 -5.45 -12.50 10.43
N VAL A 8 -5.82 -12.12 11.65
CA VAL A 8 -6.49 -10.83 11.87
C VAL A 8 -5.42 -9.77 11.77
N CYS A 9 -5.28 -9.21 10.58
CA CYS A 9 -4.38 -8.07 10.38
C CYS A 9 -4.93 -6.90 11.22
N PRO A 10 -4.08 -6.17 11.95
CA PRO A 10 -4.51 -4.96 12.64
C PRO A 10 -5.11 -3.97 11.62
N SER A 11 -6.21 -3.32 11.98
CA SER A 11 -6.80 -2.26 11.17
C SER A 11 -5.90 -1.02 11.20
N VAL A 12 -5.38 -0.60 10.06
CA VAL A 12 -4.57 0.62 9.94
C VAL A 12 -5.49 1.80 9.62
N GLN A 13 -5.37 2.86 10.41
CA GLN A 13 -6.01 4.14 10.11
C GLN A 13 -5.09 4.94 9.18
N ILE A 14 -5.65 5.48 8.10
CA ILE A 14 -4.93 6.35 7.17
C ILE A 14 -5.39 7.80 7.34
N THR A 15 -4.52 8.74 7.03
CA THR A 15 -4.87 10.16 7.00
C THR A 15 -5.76 10.47 5.79
N GLU A 16 -6.51 11.58 5.85
CA GLU A 16 -7.31 12.08 4.72
C GLU A 16 -6.43 12.29 3.48
N ALA A 17 -5.26 12.93 3.62
CA ALA A 17 -4.32 13.11 2.53
C ALA A 17 -3.81 11.80 1.89
N THR A 18 -3.67 10.73 2.68
CA THR A 18 -3.32 9.41 2.14
C THR A 18 -4.50 8.79 1.41
N ASN A 19 -5.72 9.00 1.92
CA ASN A 19 -6.94 8.54 1.29
C ASN A 19 -7.14 9.17 -0.09
N ASP A 20 -7.00 10.49 -0.19
CA ASP A 20 -7.14 11.24 -1.45
C ASP A 20 -6.18 10.71 -2.51
N ARG A 21 -4.90 10.52 -2.15
CA ARG A 21 -3.89 9.95 -3.06
C ARG A 21 -4.26 8.54 -3.55
N LEU A 22 -4.82 7.70 -2.68
CA LEU A 22 -5.29 6.38 -3.08
C LEU A 22 -6.47 6.48 -4.06
N GLU A 23 -7.39 7.42 -3.86
CA GLU A 23 -8.50 7.64 -4.79
C GLU A 23 -8.03 8.17 -6.15
N GLU A 24 -7.05 9.07 -6.16
CA GLU A 24 -6.41 9.54 -7.41
C GLU A 24 -5.78 8.38 -8.18
N LEU A 25 -5.05 7.49 -7.49
CA LEU A 25 -4.45 6.30 -8.10
C LEU A 25 -5.52 5.32 -8.61
N GLN A 26 -6.59 5.07 -7.85
CA GLN A 26 -7.71 4.24 -8.32
C GLN A 26 -8.34 4.83 -9.58
N ALA A 27 -8.53 6.15 -9.63
CA ALA A 27 -9.10 6.83 -10.80
C ALA A 27 -8.18 6.72 -12.03
N ALA A 28 -6.86 6.86 -11.84
CA ALA A 28 -5.86 6.66 -12.89
C ALA A 28 -5.90 5.22 -13.42
N ILE A 29 -5.83 4.22 -12.52
CA ILE A 29 -5.91 2.80 -12.87
C ILE A 29 -7.19 2.50 -13.65
N ARG A 30 -8.34 3.01 -13.21
CA ARG A 30 -9.62 2.83 -13.89
C ARG A 30 -9.61 3.47 -15.29
N ARG A 31 -9.06 4.68 -15.42
CA ARG A 31 -8.96 5.39 -16.70
C ARG A 31 -8.06 4.66 -17.70
N GLU A 32 -6.94 4.12 -17.25
CA GLU A 32 -5.90 3.53 -18.12
C GLU A 32 -6.15 2.06 -18.43
N THR A 33 -6.68 1.31 -17.46
CA THR A 33 -6.84 -0.16 -17.55
C THR A 33 -8.29 -0.62 -17.64
N GLY A 34 -9.25 0.27 -17.37
CA GLY A 34 -10.67 -0.07 -17.27
C GLY A 34 -11.04 -0.87 -16.02
N ARG A 35 -10.10 -1.11 -15.10
CA ARG A 35 -10.33 -1.90 -13.88
C ARG A 35 -10.65 -1.01 -12.68
N ASP A 36 -11.71 -1.35 -11.98
CA ASP A 36 -12.00 -0.82 -10.64
C ASP A 36 -11.28 -1.68 -9.60
N VAL A 37 -10.27 -1.10 -8.94
CA VAL A 37 -9.45 -1.78 -7.91
C VAL A 37 -9.84 -1.26 -6.53
N PRO A 38 -10.17 -2.11 -5.53
CA PRO A 38 -10.49 -1.65 -4.18
C PRO A 38 -9.25 -1.12 -3.45
N LYS A 39 -9.43 -0.14 -2.54
CA LYS A 39 -8.32 0.50 -1.79
C LYS A 39 -7.40 -0.50 -1.09
N ARG A 40 -7.96 -1.57 -0.53
CA ARG A 40 -7.18 -2.64 0.11
C ARG A 40 -6.24 -3.33 -0.87
N GLU A 41 -6.73 -3.76 -2.04
CA GLU A 41 -5.90 -4.42 -3.05
C GLU A 41 -4.84 -3.47 -3.60
N LEU A 42 -5.18 -2.19 -3.78
CA LEU A 42 -4.22 -1.17 -4.19
C LEU A 42 -3.09 -1.02 -3.16
N LEU A 43 -3.42 -0.90 -1.88
CA LEU A 43 -2.45 -0.80 -0.79
C LEU A 43 -1.59 -2.05 -0.67
N GLU A 44 -2.20 -3.24 -0.73
CA GLU A 44 -1.49 -4.52 -0.72
C GLU A 44 -0.44 -4.54 -1.84
N ARG A 45 -0.84 -4.19 -3.07
CA ARG A 45 0.07 -4.16 -4.22
C ARG A 45 1.21 -3.17 -4.07
N ILE A 46 0.94 -1.95 -3.58
CA ILE A 46 1.96 -0.91 -3.37
C ILE A 46 2.96 -1.37 -2.30
N VAL A 47 2.48 -1.99 -1.22
CA VAL A 47 3.34 -2.50 -0.15
C VAL A 47 4.17 -3.68 -0.63
N GLU A 48 3.58 -4.60 -1.40
CA GLU A 48 4.29 -5.74 -2.01
C GLU A 48 5.42 -5.25 -2.91
N ASP A 49 5.13 -4.34 -3.85
CA ASP A 49 6.09 -3.73 -4.79
C ASP A 49 7.23 -3.00 -4.04
N ALA A 50 6.90 -2.17 -3.05
CA ALA A 50 7.91 -1.51 -2.23
C ALA A 50 8.78 -2.52 -1.46
N CYS A 51 8.16 -3.57 -0.89
CA CYS A 51 8.86 -4.61 -0.14
C CYS A 51 9.71 -5.55 -1.00
N GLU A 52 9.60 -5.53 -2.33
CA GLU A 52 10.50 -6.30 -3.20
C GLU A 52 11.97 -5.90 -2.98
N SER A 53 12.22 -4.66 -2.54
CA SER A 53 13.51 -4.22 -2.01
C SER A 53 13.39 -3.74 -0.56
N LYS A 54 13.69 -4.64 0.38
CA LYS A 54 13.74 -4.31 1.82
C LYS A 54 14.65 -3.11 2.10
N GLU A 55 15.78 -3.01 1.41
CA GLU A 55 16.73 -1.91 1.56
C GLU A 55 16.10 -0.57 1.15
N ALA A 56 15.42 -0.52 0.00
CA ALA A 56 14.74 0.69 -0.46
C ALA A 56 13.66 1.16 0.52
N VAL A 57 12.91 0.22 1.13
CA VAL A 57 11.93 0.58 2.17
C VAL A 57 12.62 1.16 3.39
N ILE A 58 13.73 0.58 3.84
CA ILE A 58 14.48 1.09 5.00
C ILE A 58 15.08 2.48 4.70
N GLU A 59 15.54 2.72 3.47
CA GLU A 59 16.08 4.01 3.03
C GLU A 59 15.04 5.13 3.08
N LEU A 60 13.76 4.86 2.80
CA LEU A 60 12.68 5.85 2.92
C LEU A 60 12.51 6.44 4.33
N PHE A 61 12.99 5.72 5.35
CA PHE A 61 12.91 6.12 6.76
C PHE A 61 14.28 6.35 7.39
N SER A 62 15.36 6.15 6.64
CA SER A 62 16.72 6.43 7.12
C SER A 62 16.98 7.92 6.92
N ASP A 63 17.30 8.61 8.03
CA ASP A 63 17.53 10.05 8.13
C ASP A 63 18.77 10.54 7.34
N ASP A 64 19.46 9.67 6.59
CA ASP A 64 20.70 9.94 5.85
C ASP A 64 20.50 10.77 4.56
N HIS A 65 19.36 11.47 4.46
CA HIS A 65 19.20 12.58 3.52
C HIS A 65 19.45 13.92 4.26
N ASP A 66 20.50 13.98 5.07
CA ASP A 66 21.12 15.23 5.53
C ASP A 66 22.08 15.72 4.43
N PRO A 67 21.90 16.93 3.86
CA PRO A 67 22.76 17.45 2.79
C PRO A 67 24.20 17.74 3.22
#